data_AF-A0A7V9ETK7-F1
#
_entry.id   AF-A0A7V9ETK7-F1
#
_cell.length_a   1.000
_cell.length_b   1.000
_cell.length_c   1.000
_cell.angle_alpha   90.00
_cell.angle_beta   90.00
_cell.angle_gamma   90.00
#
_symmetry.space_group_name_H-M   'P 1'
#
loop_
_entity.id
_entity.type
_entity.pdbx_description
1 polymer ?
#
loop_
_entity_poly.entity_id
_entity_poly.type
_entity_poly.pdbx_seq_one_letter_code
_entity_poly.pdbx_strand_id
1 'polypeptide(L)'
;MESTANQHWFLCKHEDGSIFGPLPFSQVRRWAATAQVAPHDKLSHDQQTWLKAPMFPELEMDWLVEVTNDRYYGPTTLGAVQEFLRLGEIGDETFVINSCDGSRRQIRELRDLFPWASAVDEEALEEAPATTTMAINLRNRISDLEQSLFEERRALQECEERYRKLEERYREREARYHPQ
;
A
#
# COMPACT_ATOMS: atom_id res chain seq x y z
N MET A 1 5.05 -33.13 11.26
CA MET A 1 5.56 -31.77 10.98
C MET A 1 6.02 -31.82 9.54
N GLU A 2 5.13 -31.47 8.61
CA GLU A 2 5.36 -31.63 7.18
C GLU A 2 6.33 -30.55 6.68
N SER A 3 7.35 -31.01 5.97
CA SER A 3 8.45 -30.20 5.46
C SER A 3 7.96 -29.17 4.45
N THR A 4 7.79 -27.91 4.87
CA THR A 4 7.50 -26.73 4.02
C THR A 4 8.65 -26.36 3.06
N ALA A 5 9.72 -27.17 3.00
CA ALA A 5 10.93 -26.90 2.25
C ALA A 5 10.77 -26.91 0.71
N ASN A 6 9.64 -27.39 0.16
CA ASN A 6 9.41 -27.51 -1.28
C ASN A 6 8.17 -26.76 -1.81
N GLN A 7 7.60 -25.86 -1.00
CA GLN A 7 6.46 -25.07 -1.45
C GLN A 7 6.96 -23.87 -2.27
N HIS A 8 6.53 -23.82 -3.53
CA HIS A 8 6.82 -22.72 -4.43
C HIS A 8 5.83 -21.59 -4.21
N TRP A 9 6.34 -20.37 -4.20
CA TRP A 9 5.56 -19.16 -4.03
C TRP A 9 5.59 -18.31 -5.29
N PHE A 10 4.52 -17.55 -5.47
CA PHE A 10 4.33 -16.59 -6.53
C PHE A 10 4.02 -15.24 -5.90
N LEU A 11 4.73 -14.20 -6.32
CA LEU A 11 4.51 -12.81 -5.92
C LEU A 11 3.82 -12.06 -7.06
N CYS A 12 2.67 -11.49 -6.79
CA CYS A 12 1.93 -10.62 -7.70
C CYS A 12 2.07 -9.17 -7.24
N LYS A 13 2.65 -8.32 -8.09
CA LYS A 13 2.84 -6.90 -7.82
C LYS A 13 1.51 -6.16 -7.94
N HIS A 14 1.23 -5.30 -6.97
CA HIS A 14 0.02 -4.49 -6.99
C HIS A 14 0.03 -3.41 -8.09
N GLU A 15 1.21 -2.89 -8.42
CA GLU A 15 1.37 -1.75 -9.34
C GLU A 15 0.99 -2.09 -10.78
N ASP A 16 1.51 -3.18 -11.32
CA ASP A 16 1.36 -3.57 -12.73
C ASP A 16 0.74 -4.95 -12.93
N GLY A 17 0.47 -5.69 -11.83
CA GLY A 17 -0.05 -7.05 -11.89
C GLY A 17 0.98 -8.11 -12.28
N SER A 18 2.27 -7.75 -12.42
CA SER A 18 3.33 -8.69 -12.77
C SER A 18 3.45 -9.81 -11.74
N ILE A 19 3.72 -11.04 -12.22
CA ILE A 19 3.83 -12.23 -11.38
C ILE A 19 5.26 -12.77 -11.47
N PHE A 20 5.89 -12.94 -10.30
CA PHE A 20 7.22 -13.51 -10.13
C PHE A 20 7.11 -14.89 -9.48
N GLY A 21 7.86 -15.86 -9.99
CA GLY A 21 7.91 -17.21 -9.47
C GLY A 21 7.85 -18.29 -10.55
N PRO A 22 7.95 -19.57 -10.17
CA PRO A 22 7.97 -20.08 -8.80
C PRO A 22 9.29 -19.78 -8.05
N LEU A 23 9.21 -19.25 -6.82
CA LEU A 23 10.39 -18.99 -5.97
C LEU A 23 10.24 -19.59 -4.56
N PRO A 24 11.35 -19.90 -3.87
CA PRO A 24 11.28 -20.29 -2.46
C PRO A 24 10.84 -19.11 -1.60
N PHE A 25 10.13 -19.39 -0.50
CA PHE A 25 9.65 -18.33 0.41
C PHE A 25 10.78 -17.48 1.00
N SER A 26 11.97 -18.06 1.19
CA SER A 26 13.16 -17.33 1.66
C SER A 26 13.57 -16.19 0.73
N GLN A 27 13.36 -16.33 -0.57
CA GLN A 27 13.62 -15.27 -1.54
C GLN A 27 12.57 -14.16 -1.45
N VAL A 28 11.29 -14.51 -1.27
CA VAL A 28 10.23 -13.52 -1.00
C VAL A 28 10.56 -12.71 0.25
N ARG A 29 10.98 -13.37 1.33
CA ARG A 29 11.38 -12.70 2.58
C ARG A 29 12.55 -11.75 2.37
N ARG A 30 13.54 -12.14 1.56
CA ARG A 30 14.66 -11.27 1.20
C ARG A 30 14.19 -10.02 0.44
N TRP A 31 13.32 -10.20 -0.55
CA TRP A 31 12.73 -9.09 -1.32
C TRP A 31 11.88 -8.17 -0.43
N ALA A 32 11.16 -8.70 0.55
CA ALA A 32 10.44 -7.89 1.53
C ALA A 32 11.39 -7.07 2.41
N ALA A 33 12.54 -7.64 2.80
CA ALA A 33 13.58 -6.95 3.55
C ALA A 33 14.30 -5.85 2.74
N THR A 34 14.32 -5.93 1.41
CA THR A 34 14.97 -4.94 0.53
C THR A 34 13.98 -3.98 -0.15
N ALA A 35 12.80 -3.78 0.45
CA ALA A 35 11.71 -2.92 -0.08
C ALA A 35 11.20 -3.30 -1.48
N GLN A 36 11.42 -4.52 -1.96
CA GLN A 36 10.94 -5.00 -3.25
C GLN A 36 9.53 -5.63 -3.17
N VAL A 37 9.02 -5.90 -1.96
CA VAL A 37 7.63 -6.32 -1.72
C VAL A 37 6.86 -5.22 -1.01
N ALA A 38 5.80 -4.72 -1.64
CA ALA A 38 4.93 -3.69 -1.11
C ALA A 38 3.84 -4.29 -0.19
N PRO A 39 3.27 -3.51 0.74
CA PRO A 39 2.17 -3.97 1.61
C PRO A 39 0.92 -4.43 0.84
N HIS A 40 0.74 -3.94 -0.39
CA HIS A 40 -0.40 -4.25 -1.25
C HIS A 40 -0.14 -5.42 -2.21
N ASP A 41 1.11 -5.86 -2.34
CA ASP A 41 1.46 -7.01 -3.16
C ASP A 41 0.84 -8.28 -2.58
N LYS A 42 0.63 -9.28 -3.43
CA LYS A 42 -0.03 -10.53 -3.05
C LYS A 42 0.89 -11.72 -3.25
N LEU A 43 0.76 -12.70 -2.38
CA LEU A 43 1.45 -13.97 -2.45
C LEU A 43 0.47 -15.11 -2.60
N SER A 44 0.89 -16.12 -3.35
CA SER A 44 0.14 -17.34 -3.57
C SER A 44 1.09 -18.53 -3.67
N HIS A 45 0.65 -19.71 -3.25
CA HIS A 45 1.36 -20.97 -3.45
C HIS A 45 0.70 -21.86 -4.52
N ASP A 46 -0.50 -21.49 -4.98
CA ASP A 46 -1.35 -22.25 -5.91
C ASP A 46 -1.78 -21.43 -7.14
N GLN A 47 -1.43 -20.14 -7.19
CA GLN A 47 -1.88 -19.11 -8.15
C GLN A 47 -3.39 -18.89 -8.20
N GLN A 48 -4.16 -19.47 -7.28
CA GLN A 48 -5.61 -19.35 -7.20
C GLN A 48 -6.00 -18.49 -6.00
N THR A 49 -5.39 -18.76 -4.85
CA THR A 49 -5.60 -18.04 -3.60
C THR A 49 -4.49 -17.03 -3.40
N TRP A 50 -4.85 -15.75 -3.38
CA TRP A 50 -3.90 -14.63 -3.26
C TRP A 50 -4.16 -13.86 -1.98
N LEU A 51 -3.16 -13.81 -1.09
CA LEU A 51 -3.21 -13.08 0.18
C LEU A 51 -2.21 -11.93 0.16
N LYS A 52 -2.52 -10.81 0.82
CA LYS A 52 -1.59 -9.67 0.88
C LYS A 52 -0.32 -10.05 1.64
N ALA A 53 0.81 -9.46 1.27
CA ALA A 53 2.09 -9.75 1.89
C ALA A 53 2.08 -9.63 3.43
N PRO A 54 1.49 -8.59 4.07
CA PRO A 54 1.44 -8.49 5.53
C PRO A 54 0.63 -9.60 6.24
N MET A 55 -0.12 -10.43 5.50
CA MET A 55 -0.83 -11.58 6.08
C MET A 55 0.09 -12.76 6.41
N PHE A 56 1.36 -12.71 5.99
CA PHE A 56 2.38 -13.72 6.26
C PHE A 56 3.33 -13.23 7.36
N PRO A 57 3.20 -13.70 8.61
CA PRO A 57 4.05 -13.25 9.73
C PRO A 57 5.54 -13.44 9.47
N GLU A 58 5.91 -14.44 8.66
CA GLU A 58 7.30 -14.76 8.31
C GLU A 58 7.98 -13.69 7.44
N LEU A 59 7.22 -12.71 6.92
CA LEU A 59 7.77 -11.54 6.23
C LEU A 59 8.11 -10.38 7.18
N GLU A 60 7.69 -10.44 8.45
CA GLU A 60 8.03 -9.44 9.48
C GLU A 60 7.64 -8.00 9.05
N MET A 61 6.50 -7.88 8.38
CA MET A 61 5.95 -6.61 7.89
C MET A 61 5.18 -5.90 9.00
N ASP A 62 5.86 -5.52 10.07
CA ASP A 62 5.22 -5.01 11.28
C ASP A 62 5.21 -3.48 11.39
N TRP A 63 5.88 -2.75 10.50
CA TRP A 63 6.14 -1.33 10.67
C TRP A 63 5.28 -0.43 9.76
N LEU A 64 4.68 0.60 10.35
CA LEU A 64 4.03 1.69 9.63
C LEU A 64 4.95 2.91 9.67
N VAL A 65 5.20 3.53 8.52
CA VAL A 65 6.03 4.74 8.41
C VAL A 65 5.11 5.96 8.26
N GLU A 66 5.29 6.96 9.11
CA GLU A 66 4.52 8.20 9.08
C GLU A 66 5.10 9.15 8.02
N VAL A 67 4.51 9.16 6.83
CA VAL A 67 5.00 9.94 5.69
C VAL A 67 4.60 11.42 5.82
N THR A 68 3.39 11.68 6.32
CA THR A 68 2.91 13.01 6.70
C THR A 68 2.01 12.91 7.94
N ASN A 69 1.62 14.04 8.55
CA ASN A 69 0.88 14.10 9.82
C ASN A 69 -0.37 13.20 9.92
N ASP A 70 -0.95 12.76 8.80
CA ASP A 70 -2.13 11.87 8.77
C ASP A 70 -1.98 10.73 7.75
N ARG A 71 -0.76 10.43 7.26
CA ARG A 71 -0.54 9.40 6.25
C ARG A 71 0.56 8.43 6.65
N TYR A 72 0.22 7.16 6.52
CA TYR A 72 1.09 6.04 6.86
C TYR A 72 1.35 5.17 5.64
N TYR A 73 2.59 4.71 5.49
CA TYR A 73 2.98 3.66 4.56
C TYR A 73 3.26 2.38 5.33
N GLY A 74 2.75 1.24 4.86
CA GLY A 74 2.97 -0.06 5.49
C GLY A 74 1.65 -0.83 5.68
N PRO A 75 1.63 -1.90 6.49
CA PRO A 75 2.75 -2.43 7.27
C PRO A 75 3.91 -2.94 6.38
N THR A 76 5.15 -2.71 6.75
CA THR A 76 6.38 -3.04 6.00
C THR A 76 7.49 -3.56 6.91
N THR A 77 8.58 -4.02 6.34
CA THR A 77 9.71 -4.59 7.10
C THR A 77 10.65 -3.49 7.60
N LEU A 78 11.41 -3.78 8.66
CA LEU A 78 12.44 -2.86 9.14
C LEU A 78 13.55 -2.62 8.10
N GLY A 79 13.88 -3.64 7.30
CA GLY A 79 14.82 -3.49 6.18
C GLY A 79 14.29 -2.57 5.08
N ALA A 80 12.98 -2.59 4.80
CA ALA A 80 12.39 -1.63 3.89
C ALA A 80 12.47 -0.19 4.44
N VAL A 81 12.24 0.01 5.75
CA VAL A 81 12.43 1.32 6.41
C VAL A 81 13.87 1.82 6.24
N GLN A 82 14.86 0.95 6.41
CA GLN A 82 16.26 1.27 6.17
C GLN A 82 16.51 1.69 4.72
N GLU A 83 15.88 1.00 3.76
CA GLU A 83 16.02 1.30 2.34
C GLU A 83 15.40 2.66 1.96
N PHE A 84 14.23 3.00 2.50
CA PHE A 84 13.62 4.32 2.31
C PHE A 84 14.49 5.44 2.88
N LEU A 85 15.14 5.20 4.02
CA LEU A 85 16.10 6.12 4.61
C LEU A 85 17.35 6.27 3.73
N ARG A 86 17.85 5.16 3.16
CA ARG A 86 18.98 5.13 2.23
C ARG A 86 18.68 5.90 0.94
N LEU A 87 17.46 5.79 0.43
CA LEU A 87 16.97 6.51 -0.76
C LEU A 87 16.61 7.97 -0.48
N GLY A 88 16.58 8.39 0.80
CA GLY A 88 16.23 9.75 1.21
C GLY A 88 14.74 10.07 1.08
N GLU A 89 13.88 9.05 0.97
CA GLU A 89 12.41 9.23 0.94
C GLU A 89 11.86 9.63 2.31
N ILE A 90 12.54 9.21 3.37
CA ILE A 90 12.24 9.52 4.77
C ILE A 90 13.52 9.95 5.49
N GLY A 91 13.37 10.65 6.62
CA GLY A 91 14.48 11.16 7.41
C GLY A 91 14.56 10.53 8.79
N ASP A 92 15.63 10.84 9.52
CA ASP A 92 15.85 10.35 10.89
C ASP A 92 14.77 10.78 11.89
N GLU A 93 14.16 11.94 11.65
CA GLU A 93 13.09 12.50 12.46
C GLU A 93 11.71 11.91 12.11
N THR A 94 11.62 11.12 11.03
CA THR A 94 10.39 10.44 10.65
C THR A 94 10.00 9.43 11.74
N PHE A 95 8.71 9.39 12.06
CA PHE A 95 8.17 8.44 13.01
C PHE A 95 7.77 7.14 12.32
N VAL A 96 7.91 6.04 13.04
CA VAL A 96 7.35 4.76 12.68
C VAL A 96 6.55 4.18 13.85
N ILE A 97 5.55 3.37 13.51
CA ILE A 97 4.66 2.72 14.47
C ILE A 97 4.77 1.21 14.26
N ASN A 98 5.06 0.47 15.33
CA ASN A 98 4.97 -0.98 15.27
C ASN A 98 3.49 -1.41 15.37
N SER A 99 3.04 -2.18 14.39
CA SER A 99 1.64 -2.57 14.23
C SER A 99 1.21 -3.65 15.23
N CYS A 100 2.15 -4.35 15.84
CA CYS A 100 1.88 -5.40 16.83
C CYS A 100 1.59 -4.82 18.22
N ASP A 101 2.33 -3.78 18.63
CA ASP A 101 2.23 -3.21 19.98
C ASP A 101 1.73 -1.74 20.01
N GLY A 102 1.60 -1.09 18.84
CA GLY A 102 1.17 0.29 18.70
C GLY A 102 2.23 1.32 19.13
N SER A 103 3.45 0.91 19.43
CA SER A 103 4.52 1.79 19.88
C SER A 103 4.99 2.71 18.74
N ARG A 104 5.03 4.01 19.01
CA ARG A 104 5.53 5.04 18.09
C ARG A 104 6.95 5.46 18.49
N ARG A 105 7.89 5.37 17.55
CA ARG A 105 9.31 5.70 17.75
C ARG A 105 9.85 6.50 16.57
N GLN A 106 10.92 7.27 16.78
CA GLN A 106 11.61 7.91 15.66
C GLN A 106 12.65 6.99 15.03
N ILE A 107 12.89 7.15 13.73
CA ILE A 107 13.85 6.34 12.98
C ILE A 107 15.26 6.39 13.57
N ARG A 108 15.71 7.56 14.06
CA ARG A 108 17.01 7.67 14.75
C ARG A 108 17.17 6.71 15.93
N GLU A 109 16.08 6.33 16.60
CA GLU A 109 16.09 5.42 17.75
C GLU A 109 16.12 3.94 17.32
N LEU A 110 15.85 3.66 16.06
CA LEU A 110 15.84 2.30 15.48
C LEU A 110 17.12 1.98 14.73
N ARG A 111 18.08 2.92 14.66
CA ARG A 111 19.35 2.74 13.93
C ARG A 111 20.10 1.47 14.33
N ASP A 112 20.12 1.16 15.62
CA ASP A 112 20.81 -0.03 16.17
C ASP A 112 20.07 -1.33 15.86
N LEU A 113 18.78 -1.26 15.52
CA LEU A 113 17.95 -2.40 15.17
C LEU A 113 17.95 -2.68 13.67
N PHE A 114 18.41 -1.73 12.84
CA PHE A 114 18.48 -1.97 11.41
C PHE A 114 19.37 -3.17 11.14
N PRO A 115 18.91 -4.13 10.32
CA PRO A 115 19.78 -5.19 9.87
C PRO A 115 20.95 -4.51 9.15
N TRP A 116 22.14 -4.56 9.75
CA TRP A 116 23.33 -4.18 9.00
C TRP A 116 23.32 -5.10 7.77
N ALA A 117 23.21 -4.50 6.59
CA ALA A 117 23.24 -5.27 5.35
C ALA A 117 24.67 -5.79 5.22
N SER A 118 24.94 -6.94 5.85
CA SER A 118 26.06 -7.76 5.50
C SER A 118 25.88 -8.04 4.01
N ALA A 119 26.78 -7.46 3.22
CA ALA A 119 26.93 -7.56 1.77
C ALA A 119 25.80 -8.36 1.10
N VAL A 120 24.92 -7.66 0.39
CA VAL A 120 24.08 -8.28 -0.61
C VAL A 120 25.03 -9.05 -1.52
N ASP A 121 24.99 -10.37 -1.49
CA ASP A 121 25.67 -11.19 -2.49
C ASP A 121 25.14 -10.71 -3.84
N GLU A 122 25.98 -9.98 -4.59
CA GLU A 122 25.68 -9.43 -5.93
C GLU A 122 25.37 -10.54 -6.96
N GLU A 123 25.43 -11.82 -6.55
CA GLU A 123 25.31 -12.99 -7.42
C GLU A 123 23.90 -13.61 -7.49
N ALA A 124 22.88 -13.08 -6.81
CA ALA A 124 21.52 -13.65 -6.85
C ALA A 124 20.59 -12.95 -7.88
N LEU A 125 20.82 -13.29 -9.16
CA LEU A 125 19.87 -13.34 -10.29
C LEU A 125 19.15 -12.04 -10.74
N GLU A 126 19.35 -11.74 -12.02
CA GLU A 126 18.87 -10.58 -12.81
C GLU A 126 17.33 -10.37 -12.90
N GLU A 127 16.51 -11.04 -12.08
CA GLU A 127 15.03 -11.01 -12.14
C GLU A 127 14.35 -10.52 -10.85
N ALA A 128 15.05 -9.72 -10.01
CA ALA A 128 14.42 -9.13 -8.84
C ALA A 128 13.40 -8.03 -9.24
N PRO A 129 12.23 -7.96 -8.57
CA PRO A 129 11.29 -6.88 -8.80
C PRO A 129 11.91 -5.53 -8.42
N ALA A 130 11.46 -4.47 -9.10
CA ALA A 130 11.91 -3.12 -8.79
C ALA A 130 11.63 -2.77 -7.32
N THR A 131 12.57 -2.04 -6.70
CA THR A 131 12.38 -1.50 -5.34
C THR A 131 11.15 -0.61 -5.33
N THR A 132 10.22 -0.91 -4.43
CA THR A 132 9.02 -0.12 -4.24
C THR A 132 9.42 1.21 -3.61
N THR A 133 8.95 2.33 -4.15
CA THR A 133 9.12 3.65 -3.51
C THR A 133 7.80 4.10 -2.89
N MET A 134 7.88 4.83 -1.78
CA MET A 134 6.69 5.43 -1.13
C MET A 134 6.08 6.51 -2.04
N ALA A 135 6.92 7.23 -2.77
CA ALA A 135 6.50 8.28 -3.70
C ALA A 135 5.57 7.78 -4.82
N ILE A 136 5.81 6.58 -5.37
CA ILE A 136 4.95 5.97 -6.39
C ILE A 136 3.55 5.68 -5.83
N ASN A 137 3.48 5.14 -4.62
CA ASN A 137 2.20 4.86 -3.96
C ASN A 137 1.39 6.13 -3.69
N LEU A 138 2.06 7.24 -3.33
CA LEU A 138 1.40 8.53 -3.13
C LEU A 138 0.84 9.10 -4.44
N ARG A 139 1.57 8.98 -5.55
CA ARG A 139 1.12 9.47 -6.87
C ARG A 139 -0.10 8.70 -7.37
N ASN A 140 -0.06 7.37 -7.30
CA ASN A 140 -1.20 6.53 -7.69
C ASN A 140 -2.43 6.89 -6.85
N ARG A 141 -2.25 7.08 -5.54
CA ARG A 141 -3.36 7.48 -4.66
C ARG A 141 -3.89 8.88 -4.94
N ILE A 142 -3.04 9.84 -5.32
CA ILE A 142 -3.49 11.18 -5.74
C ILE A 142 -4.40 11.05 -6.96
N SER A 143 -3.97 10.29 -7.98
CA SER A 143 -4.76 10.05 -9.18
C SER A 143 -6.12 9.42 -8.86
N ASP A 144 -6.16 8.41 -7.98
CA ASP A 144 -7.42 7.78 -7.56
C ASP A 144 -8.37 8.78 -6.87
N LEU A 145 -7.83 9.59 -5.96
CA LEU A 145 -8.61 10.58 -5.21
C LEU A 145 -9.14 11.69 -6.13
N GLU A 146 -8.34 12.13 -7.10
CA GLU A 146 -8.76 13.10 -8.10
C GLU A 146 -9.90 12.54 -8.96
N GLN A 147 -9.82 11.27 -9.35
CA GLN A 147 -10.88 10.58 -10.08
C GLN A 147 -12.18 10.48 -9.26
N SER A 148 -12.10 10.03 -8.00
CA SER A 148 -13.28 9.95 -7.13
C SER A 148 -13.90 11.32 -6.87
N LEU A 149 -13.09 12.37 -6.68
CA LEU A 149 -13.58 13.74 -6.49
C LEU A 149 -14.33 14.23 -7.73
N PHE A 150 -13.85 13.89 -8.92
CA PHE A 150 -14.52 14.23 -10.17
C PHE A 150 -15.89 13.54 -10.29
N GLU A 151 -15.96 12.26 -9.95
CA GLU A 151 -17.21 11.48 -9.96
C GLU A 151 -18.24 12.03 -8.98
N GLU A 152 -17.83 12.34 -7.75
CA GLU A 152 -18.70 12.93 -6.72
C GLU A 152 -19.24 14.31 -7.14
N ARG A 153 -18.39 15.16 -7.72
CA ARG A 153 -18.84 16.47 -8.25
C ARG A 153 -19.89 16.32 -9.33
N ARG A 154 -19.71 15.35 -10.23
CA ARG A 154 -20.69 15.04 -11.26
C ARG A 154 -22.00 14.54 -10.67
N ALA A 155 -21.95 13.63 -9.70
CA ALA A 155 -23.13 13.11 -9.02
C ALA A 155 -23.91 14.22 -8.29
N LEU A 156 -23.20 15.15 -7.65
CA LEU A 156 -23.80 16.32 -7.01
C LEU A 156 -24.53 17.19 -8.04
N GLN A 157 -23.89 17.51 -9.16
CA GLN A 157 -24.51 18.31 -10.22
C GLN A 157 -25.79 17.64 -10.77
N GLU A 158 -25.75 16.33 -11.01
CA GLU A 158 -26.93 15.58 -11.45
C GLU A 158 -28.06 15.60 -10.41
N CYS A 159 -27.71 15.55 -9.12
CA CYS A 159 -28.68 15.65 -8.02
C CYS A 159 -29.30 17.05 -7.94
N GLU A 160 -28.50 18.11 -8.04
CA GLU A 160 -28.97 19.50 -8.05
C GLU A 160 -29.92 19.79 -9.22
N GLU A 161 -29.63 19.27 -10.41
CA GLU A 161 -30.52 19.39 -11.56
C GLU A 161 -31.85 18.66 -11.35
N ARG A 162 -31.83 17.47 -10.75
CA ARG A 162 -33.05 16.73 -10.39
C ARG A 162 -33.87 17.49 -9.36
N TYR A 163 -33.21 18.05 -8.36
CA TYR A 163 -33.86 18.83 -7.32
C TYR A 163 -34.54 20.07 -7.90
N ARG A 164 -33.84 20.81 -8.77
CA ARG A 164 -34.39 21.97 -9.47
C ARG A 164 -35.64 21.64 -10.29
N LYS A 165 -35.60 20.56 -11.08
CA LYS A 165 -36.76 20.07 -11.84
C LYS A 165 -37.93 19.68 -10.93
N LEU A 166 -37.63 19.12 -9.75
CA LEU A 166 -38.66 18.74 -8.79
C LEU A 166 -39.31 19.97 -8.16
N GLU A 167 -38.52 20.98 -7.78
CA GLU A 167 -39.04 22.26 -7.28
C GLU A 167 -39.94 22.97 -8.29
N GLU A 168 -39.55 23.00 -9.57
CA GLU A 168 -40.38 23.59 -10.64
C GLU A 168 -41.74 22.89 -10.72
N ARG A 169 -41.75 21.54 -10.71
CA ARG A 169 -42.99 20.76 -10.70
C ARG A 169 -43.85 21.00 -9.46
N TYR A 170 -43.22 21.18 -8.29
CA TYR A 170 -43.96 21.53 -7.06
C TYR A 170 -44.60 22.91 -7.18
N ARG A 171 -43.87 23.93 -7.67
CA ARG A 171 -44.42 25.28 -7.86
C ARG A 171 -45.57 25.29 -8.87
N GLU A 172 -45.43 24.58 -9.99
CA GLU A 172 -46.51 24.43 -10.98
C GLU A 172 -47.75 23.78 -10.37
N ARG A 173 -47.56 22.78 -9.51
CA ARG A 173 -48.65 22.10 -8.82
C ARG A 173 -49.32 23.02 -7.81
N GLU A 174 -48.57 23.72 -6.97
CA GLU A 174 -49.10 24.68 -6.00
C GLU A 174 -49.91 25.80 -6.68
N ALA A 175 -49.37 26.39 -7.77
CA ALA A 175 -50.07 27.41 -8.56
C ALA A 175 -51.40 26.91 -9.15
N ARG A 176 -51.52 25.60 -9.43
CA ARG A 176 -52.75 24.98 -9.92
C ARG A 176 -53.80 24.73 -8.83
N TYR A 177 -53.38 24.47 -7.59
CA TYR A 177 -54.28 24.20 -6.47
C TYR A 177 -54.72 25.46 -5.71
N HIS A 178 -54.00 26.58 -5.82
CA HIS A 178 -54.38 27.89 -5.25
C HIS A 178 -54.37 29.00 -6.33
N PRO A 179 -55.32 28.98 -7.29
CA PRO A 179 -55.50 30.11 -8.19
C PRO A 179 -56.04 31.30 -7.38
N GLN A 180 -55.44 32.50 -7.54
CA GLN A 180 -55.99 33.75 -7.01
C GLN A 180 -57.34 34.09 -7.66
#